data_AF-W1WV99-F1
#
_entry.id   AF-W1WV99-F1
#
_cell.length_a   1.000
_cell.length_b   1.000
_cell.length_c   1.000
_cell.angle_alpha   90.00
_cell.angle_beta   90.00
_cell.angle_gamma   90.00
#
_symmetry.space_group_name_H-M   'P 1'
#
loop_
_entity.id
_entity.type
_entity.pdbx_description
1 polymer ?
#
loop_
_entity_poly.entity_id
_entity_poly.type
_entity_poly.pdbx_seq_one_letter_code
_entity_poly.pdbx_strand_id
1 'polypeptide(L)'
;HETLLAYLVRRLLENGANTSFVNRIADTSLPLDELVADPVTAVEKLAQQEGQTGLPHPKIPLPRDLYGHGRDNSAGLDLANEHRLASLSSALLNSALQKWQALPMLEQPVAAGEMSPVINPAEPKDIVGYVREATPREVEQALESAVNNAPIWFATPPVERAAILHRAAVLMESQMQQLIGILVREAGKTFSNAIAEVREAVDFLHYYAGQVRDDFANETHRPLGPVVCISPWNFPLAIFTGQIAAALAAGNSGLAKPAEQSPLIAAQG
;
A
#
# COMPACT_ATOMS: atom_id res chain seq x y z
N HIS A 1 19.59 -40.08 0.73
CA HIS A 1 19.50 -39.41 2.05
C HIS A 1 19.26 -37.91 1.92
N GLU A 2 19.96 -37.20 1.03
CA GLU A 2 19.83 -35.74 0.84
C GLU A 2 18.41 -35.27 0.47
N THR A 3 17.72 -35.94 -0.45
CA THR A 3 16.36 -35.57 -0.90
C THR A 3 15.27 -35.75 0.18
N LEU A 4 15.48 -36.65 1.14
CA LEU A 4 14.56 -36.88 2.28
C LEU A 4 14.61 -35.69 3.26
N LEU A 5 15.82 -35.19 3.55
CA LEU A 5 16.03 -34.16 4.56
C LEU A 5 15.35 -32.84 4.17
N ALA A 6 15.26 -32.54 2.87
CA ALA A 6 14.59 -31.35 2.35
C ALA A 6 13.12 -31.23 2.76
N TYR A 7 12.41 -32.34 2.99
CA TYR A 7 10.99 -32.35 3.36
C TYR A 7 10.72 -32.92 4.76
N LEU A 8 11.76 -33.34 5.47
CA LEU A 8 11.63 -34.03 6.75
C LEU A 8 10.94 -33.15 7.80
N VAL A 9 11.27 -31.87 7.89
CA VAL A 9 10.65 -30.94 8.86
C VAL A 9 9.14 -30.83 8.64
N ARG A 10 8.68 -30.67 7.40
CA ARG A 10 7.23 -30.63 7.10
C ARG A 10 6.56 -31.94 7.50
N ARG A 11 7.19 -33.08 7.19
CA ARG A 11 6.67 -34.42 7.52
C ARG A 11 6.59 -34.66 9.04
N LEU A 12 7.54 -34.10 9.80
CA LEU A 12 7.50 -34.14 11.26
C LEU A 12 6.37 -33.26 11.82
N LEU A 13 6.15 -32.07 11.24
CA LEU A 13 5.05 -31.19 11.66
C LEU A 13 3.66 -31.79 11.39
N GLU A 14 3.49 -32.55 10.30
CA GLU A 14 2.22 -33.25 9.99
C GLU A 14 1.75 -34.14 11.15
N ASN A 15 2.69 -34.83 11.82
CA ASN A 15 2.38 -35.79 12.89
C ASN A 15 2.74 -35.31 14.30
N GLY A 16 3.54 -34.25 14.42
CA GLY A 16 4.06 -33.74 15.69
C GLY A 16 3.39 -32.47 16.21
N ALA A 17 2.42 -31.90 15.48
CA ALA A 17 1.66 -30.75 15.96
C ALA A 17 0.75 -31.13 17.15
N ASN A 18 0.53 -30.19 18.09
CA ASN A 18 -0.35 -30.41 19.26
C ASN A 18 -1.77 -30.84 18.90
N THR A 19 -2.26 -30.44 17.72
CA THR A 19 -3.58 -30.81 17.20
C THR A 19 -3.57 -32.09 16.36
N SER A 20 -2.40 -32.66 16.05
CA SER A 20 -2.27 -33.88 15.25
C SER A 20 -2.69 -35.11 16.04
N PHE A 21 -3.46 -36.00 15.40
CA PHE A 21 -3.92 -37.24 16.03
C PHE A 21 -2.75 -38.12 16.49
N VAL A 22 -1.67 -38.24 15.69
CA VAL A 22 -0.50 -39.07 16.03
C VAL A 22 0.23 -38.55 17.26
N ASN A 23 0.30 -37.22 17.43
CA ASN A 23 0.86 -36.63 18.63
C ASN A 23 -0.06 -36.84 19.85
N ARG A 24 -1.37 -36.64 19.66
CA ARG A 24 -2.36 -36.76 20.75
C ARG A 24 -2.55 -38.20 21.24
N ILE A 25 -2.44 -39.21 20.38
CA ILE A 25 -2.54 -40.63 20.79
C ILE A 25 -1.30 -41.10 21.57
N ALA A 26 -0.15 -40.48 21.34
CA ALA A 26 1.07 -40.76 22.09
C ALA A 26 1.06 -40.09 23.48
N ASP A 27 0.20 -39.07 23.68
CA ASP A 27 0.04 -38.39 24.97
C ASP A 27 -0.91 -39.17 25.89
N THR A 28 -0.32 -39.90 26.84
CA THR A 28 -1.05 -40.70 27.83
C THR A 28 -1.88 -39.87 28.83
N SER A 29 -1.76 -38.54 28.83
CA SER A 29 -2.55 -37.67 29.69
C SER A 29 -3.93 -37.31 29.13
N LEU A 30 -4.17 -37.55 27.83
CA LEU A 30 -5.44 -37.26 27.17
C LEU A 30 -6.45 -38.40 27.32
N PRO A 31 -7.72 -38.11 27.68
CA PRO A 31 -8.78 -39.12 27.70
C PRO A 31 -9.04 -39.71 26.32
N LEU A 32 -9.28 -41.04 26.25
CA LEU A 32 -9.56 -41.71 24.98
C LEU A 32 -10.82 -41.16 24.30
N ASP A 33 -11.83 -40.79 25.08
CA ASP A 33 -13.10 -40.22 24.60
C ASP A 33 -12.89 -38.90 23.84
N GLU A 34 -11.85 -38.13 24.16
CA GLU A 34 -11.51 -36.89 23.42
C GLU A 34 -10.84 -37.16 22.06
N LEU A 35 -10.22 -38.33 21.89
CA LEU A 35 -9.57 -38.73 20.63
C LEU A 35 -10.58 -39.28 19.62
N VAL A 36 -11.67 -39.89 20.11
CA VAL A 36 -12.75 -40.47 19.29
C VAL A 36 -13.99 -39.57 19.21
N ALA A 37 -13.91 -38.36 19.76
CA ALA A 37 -14.99 -37.38 19.69
C ALA A 37 -15.35 -37.05 18.24
N ASP A 38 -16.65 -37.01 17.95
CA ASP A 38 -17.16 -36.66 16.63
C ASP A 38 -16.90 -35.17 16.32
N PRO A 39 -16.11 -34.85 15.27
CA PRO A 39 -15.81 -33.47 14.91
C PRO A 39 -17.05 -32.69 14.47
N VAL A 40 -18.11 -33.35 13.96
CA VAL A 40 -19.36 -32.67 13.57
C VAL A 40 -20.05 -32.12 14.83
N THR A 41 -20.27 -32.96 15.82
CA THR A 41 -20.84 -32.56 17.11
C THR A 41 -20.00 -31.46 17.80
N ALA A 42 -18.66 -31.54 17.71
CA ALA A 42 -17.78 -30.52 18.26
C ALA A 42 -17.96 -29.16 17.57
N VAL A 43 -18.06 -29.13 16.25
CA VAL A 43 -18.30 -27.90 15.47
C VAL A 43 -19.69 -27.33 15.76
N GLU A 44 -20.72 -28.17 15.89
CA GLU A 44 -22.07 -27.71 16.25
C GLU A 44 -22.12 -27.08 17.66
N LYS A 45 -21.41 -27.67 18.62
CA LYS A 45 -21.30 -27.12 19.97
C LYS A 45 -20.56 -25.78 19.98
N LEU A 46 -19.46 -25.67 19.23
CA LEU A 46 -18.75 -24.40 19.06
C LEU A 46 -19.67 -23.34 18.42
N ALA A 47 -20.41 -23.71 17.37
CA ALA A 47 -21.35 -22.79 16.73
C ALA A 47 -22.44 -22.29 17.69
N GLN A 48 -22.93 -23.13 18.61
CA GLN A 48 -23.88 -22.70 19.65
C GLN A 48 -23.26 -21.72 20.65
N GLN A 49 -21.98 -21.89 20.99
CA GLN A 49 -21.25 -21.03 21.92
C GLN A 49 -20.85 -19.70 21.28
N GLU A 50 -20.40 -19.75 20.04
CA GLU A 50 -19.88 -18.60 19.28
C GLU A 50 -20.97 -17.85 18.52
N GLY A 51 -22.17 -18.42 18.42
CA GLY A 51 -23.32 -17.85 17.73
C GLY A 51 -23.32 -18.04 16.20
N GLN A 52 -22.25 -18.62 15.63
CA GLN A 52 -22.13 -18.90 14.20
C GLN A 52 -21.19 -20.09 13.94
N THR A 53 -21.52 -20.90 12.93
CA THR A 53 -20.63 -21.99 12.48
C THR A 53 -19.47 -21.46 11.63
N GLY A 54 -18.26 -21.94 11.91
CA GLY A 54 -17.09 -21.76 11.04
C GLY A 54 -16.40 -20.40 11.15
N LEU A 55 -16.41 -19.79 12.34
CA LEU A 55 -15.65 -18.57 12.58
C LEU A 55 -14.13 -18.82 12.44
N PRO A 56 -13.35 -17.82 11.99
CA PRO A 56 -11.90 -17.90 11.99
C PRO A 56 -11.35 -18.11 13.40
N HIS A 57 -10.22 -18.82 13.51
CA HIS A 57 -9.58 -19.05 14.79
C HIS A 57 -9.15 -17.71 15.43
N PRO A 58 -9.53 -17.41 16.70
CA PRO A 58 -9.36 -16.08 17.30
C PRO A 58 -7.90 -15.64 17.48
N LYS A 59 -6.95 -16.57 17.43
CA LYS A 59 -5.50 -16.29 17.50
C LYS A 59 -4.82 -16.16 16.14
N ILE A 60 -5.57 -16.27 15.03
CA ILE A 60 -5.04 -16.13 13.67
C ILE A 60 -5.71 -14.90 13.06
N PRO A 61 -5.06 -13.72 13.09
CA PRO A 61 -5.63 -12.53 12.51
C PRO A 61 -5.79 -12.70 10.99
N LEU A 62 -6.86 -12.12 10.43
CA LEU A 62 -6.99 -12.00 8.99
C LEU A 62 -5.87 -11.10 8.45
N PRO A 63 -5.47 -11.25 7.18
CA PRO A 63 -4.41 -10.42 6.61
C PRO A 63 -4.65 -8.91 6.76
N ARG A 64 -5.90 -8.45 6.66
CA ARG A 64 -6.28 -7.03 6.84
C ARG A 64 -6.03 -6.53 8.27
N ASP A 65 -6.21 -7.41 9.24
CA ASP A 65 -6.18 -7.11 10.68
C ASP A 65 -4.82 -7.43 11.32
N LEU A 66 -3.78 -7.64 10.51
CA LEU A 66 -2.45 -8.08 10.96
C LEU A 66 -1.86 -7.17 12.05
N TYR A 67 -2.19 -5.88 12.05
CA TYR A 67 -1.69 -4.90 13.01
C TYR A 67 -2.72 -4.49 14.08
N GLY A 68 -3.83 -5.25 14.20
CA GLY A 68 -4.88 -4.99 15.18
C GLY A 68 -5.48 -3.59 15.09
N HIS A 69 -5.67 -2.93 16.23
CA HIS A 69 -6.26 -1.58 16.28
C HIS A 69 -5.31 -0.45 15.86
N GLY A 70 -4.03 -0.74 15.60
CA GLY A 70 -3.05 0.30 15.27
C GLY A 70 -3.30 0.91 13.89
N ARG A 71 -3.41 0.04 12.88
CA ARG A 71 -3.70 0.39 11.49
C ARG A 71 -4.19 -0.80 10.69
N ASP A 72 -4.85 -0.51 9.58
CA ASP A 72 -5.14 -1.50 8.55
C ASP A 72 -3.87 -1.93 7.81
N ASN A 73 -3.80 -3.21 7.43
CA ASN A 73 -2.81 -3.71 6.48
C ASN A 73 -3.30 -3.50 5.04
N SER A 74 -2.41 -3.07 4.14
CA SER A 74 -2.74 -2.93 2.72
C SER A 74 -3.23 -4.25 2.11
N ALA A 75 -4.31 -4.17 1.31
CA ALA A 75 -4.84 -5.29 0.56
C ALA A 75 -4.00 -5.56 -0.69
N GLY A 76 -3.83 -6.83 -1.06
CA GLY A 76 -3.20 -7.22 -2.32
C GLY A 76 -4.21 -7.64 -3.38
N LEU A 77 -3.68 -8.10 -4.51
CA LEU A 77 -4.45 -8.72 -5.57
C LEU A 77 -3.94 -10.14 -5.81
N ASP A 78 -4.82 -11.12 -5.70
CA ASP A 78 -4.51 -12.52 -5.95
C ASP A 78 -4.46 -12.79 -7.47
N LEU A 79 -3.25 -12.97 -7.99
CA LEU A 79 -2.99 -13.26 -9.41
C LEU A 79 -3.26 -14.73 -9.79
N ALA A 80 -3.60 -15.61 -8.84
CA ALA A 80 -4.06 -16.97 -9.12
C ALA A 80 -5.59 -17.07 -9.24
N ASN A 81 -6.31 -15.98 -8.98
CA ASN A 81 -7.77 -15.93 -9.03
C ASN A 81 -8.26 -15.40 -10.39
N GLU A 82 -8.94 -16.25 -11.16
CA GLU A 82 -9.43 -15.90 -12.51
C GLU A 82 -10.38 -14.70 -12.55
N HIS A 83 -11.23 -14.53 -11.54
CA HIS A 83 -12.11 -13.35 -11.46
C HIS A 83 -11.30 -12.06 -11.24
N ARG A 84 -10.24 -12.13 -10.44
CA ARG A 84 -9.33 -10.99 -10.21
C ARG A 84 -8.48 -10.70 -11.44
N LEU A 85 -8.00 -11.73 -12.14
CA LEU A 85 -7.29 -11.57 -13.41
C LEU A 85 -8.19 -10.95 -14.49
N ALA A 86 -9.45 -11.38 -14.62
CA ALA A 86 -10.39 -10.80 -15.58
C ALA A 86 -10.69 -9.32 -15.30
N SER A 87 -10.87 -8.96 -14.02
CA SER A 87 -11.01 -7.57 -13.58
C SER A 87 -9.76 -6.76 -13.92
N LEU A 88 -8.57 -7.27 -13.56
CA LEU A 88 -7.31 -6.59 -13.81
C LEU A 88 -7.07 -6.38 -15.30
N SER A 89 -7.28 -7.41 -16.12
CA SER A 89 -7.16 -7.32 -17.58
C SER A 89 -8.02 -6.19 -18.14
N SER A 90 -9.28 -6.09 -17.71
CA SER A 90 -10.18 -5.01 -18.12
C SER A 90 -9.67 -3.63 -17.69
N ALA A 91 -9.20 -3.50 -16.45
CA ALA A 91 -8.63 -2.25 -15.94
C ALA A 91 -7.36 -1.83 -16.70
N LEU A 92 -6.47 -2.79 -17.01
CA LEU A 92 -5.23 -2.55 -17.76
C LEU A 92 -5.52 -2.11 -19.20
N LEU A 93 -6.48 -2.74 -19.88
CA LEU A 93 -6.91 -2.32 -21.22
C LEU A 93 -7.45 -0.89 -21.20
N ASN A 94 -8.29 -0.54 -20.22
CA ASN A 94 -8.80 0.82 -20.06
C ASN A 94 -7.68 1.82 -19.76
N SER A 95 -6.75 1.48 -18.87
CA SER A 95 -5.59 2.31 -18.53
C SER A 95 -4.68 2.56 -19.75
N ALA A 96 -4.55 1.59 -20.65
CA ALA A 96 -3.75 1.73 -21.87
C ALA A 96 -4.37 2.70 -22.90
N LEU A 97 -5.70 2.85 -22.90
CA LEU A 97 -6.40 3.81 -23.76
C LEU A 97 -6.35 5.24 -23.23
N GLN A 98 -6.07 5.42 -21.94
CA GLN A 98 -5.95 6.73 -21.32
C GLN A 98 -4.59 7.36 -21.65
N LYS A 99 -4.64 8.65 -22.03
CA LYS A 99 -3.44 9.46 -22.22
C LYS A 99 -3.09 10.15 -20.90
N TRP A 100 -2.21 9.53 -20.14
CA TRP A 100 -1.76 10.07 -18.86
C TRP A 100 -0.99 11.38 -19.08
N GLN A 101 -1.15 12.30 -18.13
CA GLN A 101 -0.43 13.57 -18.13
C GLN A 101 0.15 13.84 -16.75
N ALA A 102 1.38 14.36 -16.74
CA ALA A 102 2.00 14.96 -15.57
C ALA A 102 2.29 16.42 -15.88
N LEU A 103 1.67 17.32 -15.11
CA LEU A 103 1.83 18.76 -15.21
C LEU A 103 2.31 19.30 -13.87
N PRO A 104 3.02 20.44 -13.81
CA PRO A 104 3.32 21.07 -12.53
C PRO A 104 2.01 21.44 -11.81
N MET A 105 1.87 21.00 -10.56
CA MET A 105 0.70 21.27 -9.73
C MET A 105 1.02 22.42 -8.78
N LEU A 106 0.59 23.62 -9.14
CA LEU A 106 0.79 24.85 -8.37
C LEU A 106 -0.53 25.42 -7.89
N GLU A 107 -0.48 26.32 -6.92
CA GLU A 107 -1.65 27.10 -6.48
C GLU A 107 -2.25 27.94 -7.62
N GLN A 108 -1.40 28.44 -8.53
CA GLN A 108 -1.84 29.17 -9.71
C GLN A 108 -1.93 28.26 -10.94
N PRO A 109 -2.84 28.55 -11.89
CA PRO A 109 -2.90 27.83 -13.15
C PRO A 109 -1.58 27.90 -13.90
N VAL A 110 -1.09 26.73 -14.33
CA VAL A 110 0.12 26.63 -15.13
C VAL A 110 -0.20 26.86 -16.60
N ALA A 111 0.64 27.62 -17.29
CA ALA A 111 0.48 27.82 -18.73
C ALA A 111 0.70 26.52 -19.50
N ALA A 112 0.06 26.42 -20.66
CA ALA A 112 0.40 25.37 -21.63
C ALA A 112 1.88 25.50 -22.01
N GLY A 113 2.55 24.36 -22.15
CA GLY A 113 3.97 24.30 -22.49
C GLY A 113 4.27 23.08 -23.35
N GLU A 114 5.55 22.90 -23.65
CA GLU A 114 6.02 21.73 -24.38
C GLU A 114 5.77 20.46 -23.56
N MET A 115 5.18 19.47 -24.22
CA MET A 115 4.88 18.16 -23.63
C MET A 115 5.87 17.14 -24.19
N SER A 116 6.65 16.50 -23.32
CA SER A 116 7.56 15.42 -23.69
C SER A 116 6.88 14.06 -23.51
N PRO A 117 7.04 13.11 -24.44
CA PRO A 117 6.45 11.79 -24.31
C PRO A 117 7.15 10.99 -23.20
N VAL A 118 6.36 10.28 -22.39
CA VAL A 118 6.85 9.25 -21.47
C VAL A 118 6.66 7.90 -22.15
N ILE A 119 7.77 7.22 -22.40
CA ILE A 119 7.84 6.04 -23.25
C ILE A 119 7.99 4.80 -22.38
N ASN A 120 7.28 3.73 -22.73
CA ASN A 120 7.38 2.46 -22.04
C ASN A 120 8.80 1.86 -22.23
N PRO A 121 9.54 1.55 -21.15
CA PRO A 121 10.91 1.05 -21.26
C PRO A 121 10.99 -0.35 -21.88
N ALA A 122 9.91 -1.12 -21.88
CA ALA A 122 9.83 -2.46 -22.47
C ALA A 122 9.36 -2.47 -23.94
N GLU A 123 8.71 -1.39 -24.40
CA GLU A 123 8.22 -1.25 -25.78
C GLU A 123 8.32 0.22 -26.23
N PRO A 124 9.41 0.61 -26.93
CA PRO A 124 9.67 2.01 -27.28
C PRO A 124 8.60 2.69 -28.15
N LYS A 125 7.71 1.94 -28.80
CA LYS A 125 6.58 2.50 -29.56
C LYS A 125 5.36 2.79 -28.69
N ASP A 126 5.31 2.25 -27.48
CA ASP A 126 4.23 2.47 -26.53
C ASP A 126 4.47 3.77 -25.76
N ILE A 127 3.71 4.82 -26.11
CA ILE A 127 3.69 6.09 -25.40
C ILE A 127 2.68 5.97 -24.25
N VAL A 128 3.18 5.99 -23.02
CA VAL A 128 2.37 5.86 -21.81
C VAL A 128 1.56 7.13 -21.56
N GLY A 129 2.17 8.28 -21.80
CA GLY A 129 1.59 9.59 -21.57
C GLY A 129 2.56 10.70 -21.91
N TYR A 130 2.32 11.88 -21.34
CA TYR A 130 3.15 13.05 -21.58
C TYR A 130 3.41 13.82 -20.29
N VAL A 131 4.60 14.40 -20.18
CA VAL A 131 4.99 15.26 -19.07
C VAL A 131 5.28 16.67 -19.56
N ARG A 132 4.89 17.66 -18.76
CA ARG A 132 5.35 19.05 -18.89
C ARG A 132 6.23 19.34 -17.69
N GLU A 133 7.51 19.62 -17.92
CA GLU A 133 8.40 19.95 -16.81
C GLU A 133 8.10 21.35 -16.26
N ALA A 134 8.35 21.54 -14.96
CA ALA A 134 8.26 22.83 -14.32
C ALA A 134 9.40 23.74 -14.78
N THR A 135 9.10 25.00 -15.08
CA THR A 135 10.13 26.01 -15.36
C THR A 135 10.77 26.49 -14.06
N PRO A 136 11.98 27.09 -14.10
CA PRO A 136 12.60 27.67 -12.90
C PRO A 136 11.71 28.68 -12.17
N ARG A 137 10.97 29.51 -12.91
CA ARG A 137 10.02 30.46 -12.35
C ARG A 137 8.87 29.80 -11.59
N GLU A 138 8.33 28.70 -12.12
CA GLU A 138 7.27 27.95 -11.43
C GLU A 138 7.79 27.21 -10.20
N VAL A 139 9.05 26.77 -10.21
CA VAL A 139 9.70 26.22 -9.01
C VAL A 139 9.84 27.30 -7.93
N GLU A 140 10.24 28.52 -8.30
CA GLU A 140 10.27 29.66 -7.37
C GLU A 140 8.87 29.95 -6.80
N GLN A 141 7.84 29.98 -7.64
CA GLN A 141 6.45 30.17 -7.22
C GLN A 141 5.97 29.06 -6.27
N ALA A 142 6.34 27.81 -6.53
CA ALA A 142 6.01 26.68 -5.66
C ALA A 142 6.67 26.83 -4.28
N LEU A 143 7.94 27.26 -4.24
CA LEU A 143 8.68 27.49 -3.01
C LEU A 143 8.07 28.64 -2.20
N GLU A 144 7.74 29.76 -2.84
CA GLU A 144 7.06 30.88 -2.20
C GLU A 144 5.71 30.46 -1.62
N SER A 145 4.89 29.73 -2.38
CA SER A 145 3.59 29.24 -1.90
C SER A 145 3.76 28.29 -0.72
N ALA A 146 4.73 27.37 -0.75
CA ALA A 146 5.00 26.46 0.36
C ALA A 146 5.40 27.23 1.64
N VAL A 147 6.28 28.22 1.55
CA VAL A 147 6.67 29.07 2.69
C VAL A 147 5.45 29.80 3.25
N ASN A 148 4.66 30.43 2.39
CA ASN A 148 3.51 31.25 2.79
C ASN A 148 2.39 30.42 3.43
N ASN A 149 2.18 29.18 2.97
CA ASN A 149 1.12 28.30 3.46
C ASN A 149 1.57 27.36 4.60
N ALA A 150 2.87 27.26 4.90
CA ALA A 150 3.39 26.41 5.98
C ALA A 150 2.71 26.70 7.35
N PRO A 151 2.50 27.96 7.79
CA PRO A 151 1.82 28.23 9.05
C PRO A 151 0.36 27.75 9.06
N ILE A 152 -0.33 27.85 7.93
CA ILE A 152 -1.73 27.42 7.78
C ILE A 152 -1.80 25.90 7.87
N TRP A 153 -0.93 25.19 7.15
CA TRP A 153 -0.90 23.74 7.18
C TRP A 153 -0.56 23.21 8.59
N PHE A 154 0.45 23.80 9.24
CA PHE A 154 0.81 23.43 10.60
C PHE A 154 -0.34 23.63 11.61
N ALA A 155 -1.15 24.67 11.44
CA ALA A 155 -2.32 24.91 12.29
C ALA A 155 -3.40 23.82 12.18
N THR A 156 -3.38 23.00 11.12
CA THR A 156 -4.25 21.83 11.00
C THR A 156 -3.90 20.82 12.09
N PRO A 157 -4.86 20.37 12.93
CA PRO A 157 -4.58 19.44 14.02
C PRO A 157 -3.95 18.11 13.54
N PRO A 158 -3.05 17.48 14.32
CA PRO A 158 -2.44 16.19 13.97
C PRO A 158 -3.44 15.10 13.56
N VAL A 159 -4.57 14.99 14.26
CA VAL A 159 -5.66 14.04 13.95
C VAL A 159 -6.29 14.29 12.58
N GLU A 160 -6.45 15.55 12.18
CA GLU A 160 -7.00 15.89 10.86
C GLU A 160 -5.97 15.60 9.74
N ARG A 161 -4.69 15.83 10.00
CA ARG A 161 -3.60 15.43 9.08
C ARG A 161 -3.56 13.92 8.92
N ALA A 162 -3.70 13.15 10.01
CA ALA A 162 -3.84 11.69 9.97
C ALA A 162 -5.04 11.26 9.11
N ALA A 163 -6.19 11.91 9.28
CA ALA A 163 -7.40 11.59 8.52
C ALA A 163 -7.25 11.87 7.02
N ILE A 164 -6.47 12.89 6.63
CA ILE A 164 -6.13 13.14 5.22
C ILE A 164 -5.29 11.98 4.66
N LEU A 165 -4.24 11.56 5.35
CA LEU A 165 -3.40 10.44 4.92
C LEU A 165 -4.20 9.13 4.83
N HIS A 166 -5.05 8.86 5.83
CA HIS A 166 -5.90 7.67 5.81
C HIS A 166 -6.86 7.67 4.62
N ARG A 167 -7.48 8.82 4.28
CA ARG A 167 -8.32 8.94 3.08
C ARG A 167 -7.51 8.73 1.80
N ALA A 168 -6.30 9.26 1.71
CA ALA A 168 -5.41 9.02 0.58
C ALA A 168 -5.10 7.51 0.44
N ALA A 169 -4.87 6.80 1.54
CA ALA A 169 -4.63 5.36 1.53
C ALA A 169 -5.83 4.58 0.96
N VAL A 170 -7.04 4.90 1.41
CA VAL A 170 -8.29 4.29 0.91
C VAL A 170 -8.48 4.57 -0.59
N LEU A 171 -8.25 5.81 -1.03
CA LEU A 171 -8.36 6.18 -2.44
C LEU A 171 -7.32 5.46 -3.30
N MET A 172 -6.08 5.37 -2.85
CA MET A 172 -5.00 4.69 -3.56
C MET A 172 -5.26 3.19 -3.67
N GLU A 173 -5.69 2.54 -2.57
CA GLU A 173 -6.05 1.13 -2.56
C GLU A 173 -7.23 0.84 -3.51
N SER A 174 -8.24 1.71 -3.54
CA SER A 174 -9.39 1.58 -4.45
C SER A 174 -9.02 1.71 -5.94
N GLN A 175 -7.91 2.41 -6.24
CA GLN A 175 -7.41 2.65 -7.58
C GLN A 175 -6.26 1.71 -7.97
N MET A 176 -5.94 0.70 -7.15
CA MET A 176 -4.78 -0.18 -7.31
C MET A 176 -4.60 -0.71 -8.75
N GLN A 177 -5.68 -1.19 -9.39
CA GLN A 177 -5.58 -1.77 -10.73
C GLN A 177 -5.18 -0.75 -11.81
N GLN A 178 -5.62 0.51 -11.67
CA GLN A 178 -5.23 1.61 -12.56
C GLN A 178 -3.77 2.00 -12.32
N LEU A 179 -3.36 2.11 -11.06
CA LEU A 179 -1.98 2.43 -10.68
C LEU A 179 -1.00 1.35 -11.14
N ILE A 180 -1.38 0.07 -11.06
CA ILE A 180 -0.62 -1.06 -11.63
C ILE A 180 -0.39 -0.84 -13.13
N GLY A 181 -1.42 -0.41 -13.88
CA GLY A 181 -1.29 -0.16 -15.32
C GLY A 181 -0.22 0.89 -15.66
N ILE A 182 -0.17 1.97 -14.88
CA ILE A 182 0.85 3.01 -15.04
C ILE A 182 2.22 2.48 -14.60
N LEU A 183 2.35 1.86 -13.43
CA LEU A 183 3.62 1.33 -12.91
C LEU A 183 4.27 0.30 -13.84
N VAL A 184 3.46 -0.54 -14.47
CA VAL A 184 3.94 -1.54 -15.43
C VAL A 184 4.44 -0.87 -16.70
N ARG A 185 3.65 0.07 -17.26
CA ARG A 185 3.97 0.70 -18.55
C ARG A 185 5.03 1.79 -18.45
N GLU A 186 5.03 2.60 -17.41
CA GLU A 186 5.98 3.70 -17.21
C GLU A 186 7.29 3.20 -16.59
N ALA A 187 7.20 2.45 -15.48
CA ALA A 187 8.39 2.04 -14.71
C ALA A 187 8.86 0.62 -15.02
N GLY A 188 8.23 -0.07 -15.98
CA GLY A 188 8.62 -1.41 -16.42
C GLY A 188 8.44 -2.50 -15.35
N LYS A 189 7.54 -2.29 -14.37
CA LYS A 189 7.34 -3.25 -13.27
C LYS A 189 6.57 -4.49 -13.72
N THR A 190 6.86 -5.63 -13.10
CA THR A 190 5.98 -6.80 -13.17
C THR A 190 4.71 -6.55 -12.35
N PHE A 191 3.63 -7.29 -12.60
CA PHE A 191 2.39 -7.12 -11.83
C PHE A 191 2.58 -7.35 -10.33
N SER A 192 3.33 -8.39 -9.93
CA SER A 192 3.61 -8.64 -8.52
C SER A 192 4.38 -7.50 -7.86
N ASN A 193 5.36 -6.92 -8.56
CA ASN A 193 6.13 -5.78 -8.05
C ASN A 193 5.29 -4.50 -8.00
N ALA A 194 4.41 -4.26 -8.98
CA ALA A 194 3.51 -3.12 -8.99
C ALA A 194 2.45 -3.23 -7.87
N ILE A 195 1.87 -4.41 -7.63
CA ILE A 195 0.98 -4.67 -6.49
C ILE A 195 1.71 -4.39 -5.17
N ALA A 196 2.93 -4.93 -5.01
CA ALA A 196 3.72 -4.71 -3.82
C ALA A 196 4.02 -3.22 -3.58
N GLU A 197 4.28 -2.47 -4.65
CA GLU A 197 4.55 -1.04 -4.52
C GLU A 197 3.32 -0.22 -4.16
N VAL A 198 2.16 -0.47 -4.77
CA VAL A 198 0.91 0.21 -4.36
C VAL A 198 0.62 -0.10 -2.89
N ARG A 199 0.81 -1.35 -2.48
CA ARG A 199 0.66 -1.77 -1.08
C ARG A 199 1.61 -1.02 -0.15
N GLU A 200 2.88 -0.89 -0.51
CA GLU A 200 3.87 -0.17 0.28
C GLU A 200 3.52 1.32 0.40
N ALA A 201 3.03 1.95 -0.66
CA ALA A 201 2.54 3.33 -0.61
C ALA A 201 1.32 3.50 0.33
N VAL A 202 0.35 2.59 0.25
CA VAL A 202 -0.81 2.53 1.16
C VAL A 202 -0.36 2.30 2.60
N ASP A 203 0.60 1.41 2.83
CA ASP A 203 1.16 1.12 4.14
C ASP A 203 1.90 2.33 4.73
N PHE A 204 2.66 3.10 3.93
CA PHE A 204 3.26 4.36 4.39
C PHE A 204 2.19 5.36 4.86
N LEU A 205 1.12 5.53 4.08
CA LEU A 205 0.02 6.43 4.44
C LEU A 205 -0.66 6.01 5.73
N HIS A 206 -1.00 4.73 5.87
CA HIS A 206 -1.58 4.20 7.11
C HIS A 206 -0.64 4.29 8.30
N TYR A 207 0.64 3.97 8.10
CA TYR A 207 1.65 4.00 9.14
C TYR A 207 1.85 5.42 9.69
N TYR A 208 2.11 6.40 8.81
CA TYR A 208 2.30 7.78 9.25
C TYR A 208 1.02 8.43 9.78
N ALA A 209 -0.16 8.04 9.27
CA ALA A 209 -1.44 8.45 9.86
C ALA A 209 -1.60 7.94 11.30
N GLY A 210 -1.25 6.68 11.58
CA GLY A 210 -1.27 6.13 12.94
C GLY A 210 -0.28 6.86 13.87
N GLN A 211 0.97 7.01 13.43
CA GLN A 211 2.01 7.69 14.20
C GLN A 211 1.62 9.14 14.55
N VAL A 212 1.10 9.91 13.59
CA VAL A 212 0.73 11.31 13.86
C VAL A 212 -0.56 11.44 14.67
N ARG A 213 -1.50 10.49 14.55
CA ARG A 213 -2.71 10.46 15.38
C ARG A 213 -2.38 10.21 16.85
N ASP A 214 -1.48 9.27 17.11
CA ASP A 214 -1.25 8.72 18.45
C ASP A 214 -0.14 9.47 19.21
N ASP A 215 0.90 9.95 18.51
CA ASP A 215 2.13 10.44 19.16
C ASP A 215 2.41 11.95 18.95
N PHE A 216 1.68 12.64 18.05
CA PHE A 216 1.95 14.04 17.73
C PHE A 216 0.99 15.03 18.40
N ALA A 217 1.58 16.11 18.91
CA ALA A 217 0.87 17.30 19.37
C ALA A 217 1.60 18.55 18.85
N ASN A 218 0.86 19.54 18.36
CA ASN A 218 1.45 20.74 17.75
C ASN A 218 2.22 21.60 18.78
N GLU A 219 1.91 21.44 20.07
CA GLU A 219 2.60 22.12 21.17
C GLU A 219 4.05 21.65 21.32
N THR A 220 4.28 20.34 21.12
CA THR A 220 5.57 19.68 21.36
C THR A 220 6.33 19.36 20.07
N HIS A 221 5.63 19.16 18.96
CA HIS A 221 6.22 18.78 17.66
C HIS A 221 6.03 19.91 16.66
N ARG A 222 7.07 20.73 16.50
CA ARG A 222 7.10 21.84 15.54
C ARG A 222 7.67 21.37 14.20
N PRO A 223 7.07 21.77 13.06
CA PRO A 223 7.57 21.42 11.74
C PRO A 223 8.86 22.19 11.44
N LEU A 224 9.61 21.70 10.47
CA LEU A 224 10.80 22.35 9.94
C LEU A 224 10.44 23.53 9.03
N GLY A 225 9.26 23.49 8.41
CA GLY A 225 8.84 24.43 7.37
C GLY A 225 8.66 23.70 6.03
N PRO A 226 8.95 24.35 4.88
CA PRO A 226 8.92 23.66 3.60
C PRO A 226 9.94 22.52 3.49
N VAL A 227 9.48 21.37 3.02
CA VAL A 227 10.32 20.18 2.77
C VAL A 227 10.24 19.81 1.29
N VAL A 228 11.40 19.66 0.65
CA VAL A 228 11.50 19.18 -0.74
C VAL A 228 11.71 17.67 -0.72
N CYS A 229 10.74 16.93 -1.25
CA CYS A 229 10.77 15.49 -1.42
C CYS A 229 11.22 15.15 -2.85
N ILE A 230 12.47 14.70 -2.98
CA ILE A 230 13.03 14.24 -4.26
C ILE A 230 13.03 12.71 -4.26
N SER A 231 12.21 12.11 -5.12
CA SER A 231 12.01 10.66 -5.14
C SER A 231 12.69 9.99 -6.34
N PRO A 232 13.15 8.73 -6.19
CA PRO A 232 13.79 7.98 -7.27
C PRO A 232 12.77 7.29 -8.18
N TRP A 233 13.22 6.86 -9.36
CA TRP A 233 12.37 6.20 -10.37
C TRP A 233 12.07 4.72 -10.10
N ASN A 234 12.82 4.06 -9.21
CA ASN A 234 12.73 2.60 -9.00
C ASN A 234 11.60 2.19 -8.04
N PHE A 235 11.16 3.10 -7.18
CA PHE A 235 9.92 3.02 -6.41
C PHE A 235 9.15 4.33 -6.58
N PRO A 236 8.67 4.59 -7.80
CA PRO A 236 8.19 5.91 -8.19
C PRO A 236 6.86 6.28 -7.53
N LEU A 237 6.14 5.32 -6.95
CA LEU A 237 4.95 5.55 -6.14
C LEU A 237 5.28 5.40 -4.64
N ALA A 238 5.88 4.30 -4.20
CA ALA A 238 6.00 4.03 -2.77
C ALA A 238 6.93 5.01 -2.05
N ILE A 239 8.14 5.24 -2.56
CA ILE A 239 9.09 6.17 -1.92
C ILE A 239 8.60 7.62 -2.09
N PHE A 240 8.04 7.95 -3.25
CA PHE A 240 7.40 9.25 -3.50
C PHE A 240 6.34 9.56 -2.44
N THR A 241 5.34 8.68 -2.31
CA THR A 241 4.26 8.82 -1.34
C THR A 241 4.79 8.81 0.09
N GLY A 242 5.73 7.91 0.44
CA GLY A 242 6.26 7.81 1.79
C GLY A 242 6.96 9.09 2.26
N GLN A 243 7.79 9.70 1.42
CA GLN A 243 8.48 10.97 1.73
C GLN A 243 7.49 12.11 1.94
N ILE A 244 6.52 12.26 1.03
CA ILE A 244 5.54 13.34 1.05
C ILE A 244 4.58 13.16 2.23
N ALA A 245 4.09 11.94 2.46
CA ALA A 245 3.19 11.61 3.56
C ALA A 245 3.83 11.93 4.91
N ALA A 246 5.10 11.55 5.11
CA ALA A 246 5.82 11.85 6.34
C ALA A 246 5.96 13.37 6.57
N ALA A 247 6.35 14.12 5.52
CA ALA A 247 6.50 15.56 5.61
C ALA A 247 5.17 16.25 5.98
N LEU A 248 4.09 15.91 5.26
CA LEU A 248 2.75 16.45 5.49
C LEU A 248 2.21 16.07 6.87
N ALA A 249 2.36 14.82 7.29
CA ALA A 249 1.95 14.35 8.62
C ALA A 249 2.63 15.15 9.75
N ALA A 250 3.93 15.40 9.63
CA ALA A 250 4.68 16.19 10.60
C ALA A 250 4.35 17.70 10.58
N GLY A 251 3.41 18.15 9.75
CA GLY A 251 2.95 19.54 9.68
C GLY A 251 3.80 20.44 8.78
N ASN A 252 4.68 19.85 7.96
CA ASN A 252 5.46 20.59 6.95
C ASN A 252 4.63 20.77 5.68
N SER A 253 4.77 21.90 5.00
CA SER A 253 4.37 22.02 3.59
C SER A 253 5.35 21.22 2.72
N GLY A 254 4.87 20.42 1.78
CA GLY A 254 5.72 19.59 0.93
C GLY A 254 5.83 20.11 -0.51
N LEU A 255 7.02 20.02 -1.11
CA LEU A 255 7.23 20.11 -2.55
C LEU A 255 7.69 18.76 -3.07
N ALA A 256 6.99 18.21 -4.05
CA ALA A 256 7.30 16.91 -4.63
C ALA A 256 8.02 17.07 -5.97
N LYS A 257 9.25 16.56 -6.07
CA LYS A 257 10.01 16.47 -7.33
C LYS A 257 10.26 14.99 -7.65
N PRO A 258 9.44 14.37 -8.51
CA PRO A 258 9.66 12.98 -8.91
C PRO A 258 10.85 12.86 -9.88
N ALA A 259 11.36 11.64 -10.02
CA ALA A 259 12.32 11.31 -11.06
C ALA A 259 11.74 11.57 -12.46
N GLU A 260 12.59 12.03 -13.39
CA GLU A 260 12.20 12.36 -14.77
C GLU A 260 11.72 11.14 -15.57
N GLN A 261 12.12 9.93 -15.17
CA GLN A 261 11.72 8.68 -15.82
C GLN A 261 10.30 8.23 -15.45
N SER A 262 9.74 8.74 -14.35
CA SER A 262 8.46 8.26 -13.80
C SER A 262 7.52 9.38 -13.30
N PRO A 263 7.26 10.43 -14.10
CA PRO A 263 6.44 11.56 -13.66
C PRO A 263 4.93 11.28 -13.65
N LEU A 264 4.43 10.34 -14.46
CA LEU A 264 3.00 10.07 -14.59
C LEU A 264 2.46 9.42 -13.31
N ILE A 265 3.10 8.36 -12.81
CA ILE A 265 2.65 7.72 -11.58
C ILE A 265 2.69 8.66 -10.39
N ALA A 266 3.69 9.54 -10.31
CA ALA A 266 3.77 10.57 -9.28
C ALA A 266 2.65 11.61 -9.37
N ALA A 267 2.12 11.88 -10.57
CA ALA A 267 0.99 12.80 -10.75
C ALA A 267 -0.37 12.15 -10.46
N GLN A 268 -0.46 10.81 -10.48
CA GLN A 268 -1.72 10.08 -10.29
C GLN A 268 -1.87 9.44 -8.91
N GLY A 269 -0.76 9.07 -8.26
CA GLY A 269 -0.73 8.46 -6.93
C GLY A 269 -0.78 9.49 -5.81
#